data_AF-A0A7L1EJA9-F1
#
_entry.id   AF-A0A7L1EJA9-F1
#
_cell.length_a   1.000
_cell.length_b   1.000
_cell.length_c   1.000
_cell.angle_alpha   90.00
_cell.angle_beta   90.00
_cell.angle_gamma   90.00
#
_symmetry.space_group_name_H-M   'P 1'
#
loop_
_entity.id
_entity.type
_entity.pdbx_description
1 polymer ?
#
loop_
_entity_poly.entity_id
_entity_poly.type
_entity_poly.pdbx_seq_one_letter_code
_entity_poly.pdbx_strand_id
1 'polypeptide(L)'
;FSQDPYFMKNHLGSYECKLCLTLHNNEGSYLAHTQGKKHQTNLARRAAKEAKEAPAQPAPEKVKVEVKKFVKIGRPGYKVTKQRDPETGQQSLLFQIDYPEIAESIMPRHRFMSAYEQRIEPPDRRWQYLLMAAEPYETIAFKVPSREIDKAEGKFWTHWNRETKQFFLQFHFKMEKPPAP
;
A
#
# COMPACT_ATOMS: atom_id res chain seq x y z
N PHE A 1 -20.20 45.96 7.22
CA PHE A 1 -18.81 46.13 7.71
C PHE A 1 -18.41 45.01 8.67
N SER A 2 -19.09 44.87 9.81
CA SER A 2 -18.75 43.88 10.87
C SER A 2 -19.04 42.40 10.56
N GLN A 3 -19.42 42.07 9.32
CA GLN A 3 -19.73 40.69 8.89
C GLN A 3 -18.69 40.13 7.90
N ASP A 4 -17.72 40.93 7.48
CA ASP A 4 -16.64 40.42 6.62
C ASP A 4 -15.63 39.66 7.51
N PRO A 5 -15.48 38.32 7.34
CA PRO A 5 -14.58 37.51 8.16
C PRO A 5 -13.10 37.86 7.97
N TYR A 6 -12.76 38.64 6.94
CA TYR A 6 -11.39 39.05 6.63
C TYR A 6 -11.01 40.43 7.14
N PHE A 7 -11.95 41.15 7.73
CA PHE A 7 -11.74 42.47 8.30
C PHE A 7 -10.99 42.39 9.65
N MET A 8 -10.00 43.25 9.85
CA MET A 8 -9.31 43.43 11.13
C MET A 8 -8.95 44.89 11.37
N LYS A 9 -9.00 45.34 12.63
CA LYS A 9 -8.44 46.61 13.06
C LYS A 9 -7.18 46.34 13.89
N ASN A 10 -6.08 46.97 13.52
CA ASN A 10 -4.80 46.75 14.19
C ASN A 10 -4.61 47.65 15.41
N HIS A 11 -3.63 47.30 16.24
CA HIS A 11 -3.26 48.03 17.45
C HIS A 11 -2.80 49.48 17.20
N LEU A 12 -2.44 49.81 15.95
CA LEU A 12 -2.08 51.16 15.49
C LEU A 12 -3.28 51.94 14.91
N GLY A 13 -4.49 51.39 14.98
CA GLY A 13 -5.71 52.04 14.48
C GLY A 13 -5.97 51.92 12.98
N SER A 14 -5.05 51.30 12.22
CA SER A 14 -5.21 51.01 10.78
C SER A 14 -6.15 49.82 10.53
N TYR A 15 -6.70 49.76 9.31
CA TYR A 15 -7.63 48.71 8.88
C TYR A 15 -6.93 47.71 7.96
N GLU A 16 -7.16 46.41 8.16
CA GLU A 16 -6.48 45.35 7.43
C GLU A 16 -7.44 44.36 6.79
N CYS A 17 -7.09 43.90 5.59
CA CYS A 17 -7.71 42.76 4.93
C CYS A 17 -6.83 41.51 5.05
N LYS A 18 -7.22 40.55 5.89
CA LYS A 18 -6.47 39.29 6.08
C LYS A 18 -6.45 38.40 4.85
N LEU A 19 -7.42 38.54 3.95
CA LEU A 19 -7.46 37.77 2.71
C LEU A 19 -6.40 38.26 1.70
N CYS A 20 -6.17 39.58 1.66
CA CYS A 20 -5.28 40.20 0.68
C CYS A 20 -3.95 40.67 1.25
N LEU A 21 -3.79 40.64 2.58
CA LEU A 21 -2.64 41.17 3.32
C LEU A 21 -2.39 42.66 2.98
N THR A 22 -3.47 43.45 2.94
CA THR A 22 -3.41 44.88 2.61
C THR A 22 -3.84 45.73 3.80
N LEU A 23 -3.14 46.86 3.96
CA LEU A 23 -3.38 47.90 4.96
C LEU A 23 -4.15 49.06 4.33
N HIS A 24 -5.08 49.63 5.09
CA HIS A 24 -5.96 50.72 4.69
C HIS A 24 -6.00 51.80 5.76
N ASN A 25 -5.89 53.06 5.33
CA ASN A 25 -5.77 54.22 6.22
C ASN A 25 -7.12 54.67 6.81
N ASN A 26 -8.22 54.28 6.18
CA ASN A 26 -9.58 54.60 6.63
C ASN A 26 -10.54 53.48 6.22
N GLU A 27 -11.71 53.47 6.86
CA GLU A 27 -12.76 52.46 6.64
C GLU A 27 -13.27 52.46 5.19
N GLY A 28 -13.39 53.65 4.58
CA GLY A 28 -13.81 53.80 3.19
C GLY A 28 -12.86 53.14 2.19
N SER A 29 -11.55 53.23 2.42
CA SER A 29 -10.52 52.56 1.60
C SER A 29 -10.61 51.04 1.70
N TYR A 30 -10.91 50.51 2.90
CA TYR A 30 -11.16 49.09 3.08
C TYR A 30 -12.41 48.62 2.33
N LEU A 31 -13.51 49.37 2.43
CA LEU A 31 -14.77 49.05 1.74
C LEU A 31 -14.63 49.08 0.21
N ALA A 32 -13.89 50.05 -0.34
CA ALA A 32 -13.59 50.08 -1.76
C ALA A 32 -12.71 48.89 -2.18
N HIS A 33 -11.80 48.44 -1.31
CA HIS A 33 -10.94 47.30 -1.56
C HIS A 33 -11.70 45.98 -1.67
N THR A 34 -12.71 45.72 -0.82
CA THR A 34 -13.48 44.46 -0.86
C THR A 34 -14.28 44.29 -2.15
N GLN A 35 -14.71 45.41 -2.75
CA GLN A 35 -15.36 45.44 -4.08
C GLN A 35 -14.35 45.35 -5.23
N GLY A 36 -13.05 45.44 -4.94
CA GLY A 36 -11.99 45.40 -5.93
C GLY A 36 -11.76 44.00 -6.53
N LYS A 37 -11.40 43.97 -7.81
CA LYS A 37 -11.15 42.73 -8.57
C LYS A 37 -10.16 41.79 -7.89
N LYS A 38 -9.09 42.34 -7.31
CA LYS A 38 -8.04 41.59 -6.59
C LYS A 38 -8.61 40.82 -5.39
N HIS A 39 -9.44 41.47 -4.60
CA HIS A 39 -10.07 40.87 -3.42
C HIS A 39 -11.02 39.73 -3.83
N GLN A 40 -11.86 39.97 -4.85
CA GLN A 40 -12.77 38.97 -5.39
C GLN A 40 -12.05 37.73 -5.94
N THR A 41 -10.93 37.91 -6.67
CA THR A 41 -10.12 36.78 -7.15
C THR A 41 -9.49 35.96 -6.03
N ASN A 42 -9.06 36.60 -4.93
CA ASN A 42 -8.50 35.88 -3.79
C ASN A 42 -9.57 35.08 -3.04
N LEU A 43 -10.79 35.61 -2.95
CA LEU A 43 -11.96 34.93 -2.39
C LEU A 43 -12.27 33.65 -3.17
N ALA A 44 -12.36 33.75 -4.51
CA ALA A 44 -12.58 32.61 -5.38
C ALA A 44 -11.47 31.56 -5.26
N ARG A 45 -10.20 31.99 -5.16
CA ARG A 45 -9.06 31.09 -4.99
C ARG A 45 -9.11 30.34 -3.66
N ARG A 46 -9.51 31.02 -2.57
CA ARG A 46 -9.66 30.39 -1.26
C ARG A 46 -10.82 29.38 -1.26
N ALA A 47 -11.97 29.74 -1.80
CA ALA A 47 -13.10 28.83 -1.94
C ALA A 47 -12.76 27.57 -2.75
N ALA A 48 -12.00 27.71 -3.84
CA ALA A 48 -11.53 26.57 -4.64
C ALA A 48 -10.52 25.69 -3.89
N LYS A 49 -9.70 26.26 -3.00
CA LYS A 49 -8.76 25.49 -2.17
C LYS A 49 -9.49 24.75 -1.06
N GLU A 50 -10.42 25.42 -0.37
CA GLU A 50 -11.26 24.80 0.66
C GLU A 50 -12.16 23.71 0.08
N ALA A 51 -12.67 23.86 -1.14
CA ALA A 51 -13.41 22.80 -1.83
C ALA A 51 -12.54 21.57 -2.17
N LYS A 52 -11.23 21.75 -2.38
CA LYS A 52 -10.27 20.65 -2.61
C LYS A 52 -9.77 20.01 -1.32
N GLU A 53 -9.65 20.79 -0.24
CA GLU A 53 -9.23 20.34 1.09
C GLU A 53 -10.40 19.90 1.98
N ALA A 54 -11.64 20.08 1.53
CA ALA A 54 -12.82 19.54 2.19
C ALA A 54 -12.62 18.03 2.42
N PRO A 55 -12.82 17.53 3.65
CA PRO A 55 -12.56 16.14 3.95
C PRO A 55 -13.35 15.26 2.99
N ALA A 56 -12.62 14.43 2.24
CA ALA A 56 -13.23 13.35 1.47
C ALA A 56 -14.20 12.63 2.41
N GLN A 57 -15.44 12.43 1.97
CA GLN A 57 -16.44 11.67 2.70
C GLN A 57 -15.77 10.40 3.28
N PRO A 58 -16.08 10.00 4.52
CA PRO A 58 -15.47 8.83 5.12
C PRO A 58 -15.55 7.68 4.11
N ALA A 59 -14.39 7.17 3.73
CA ALA A 59 -14.29 6.06 2.79
C ALA A 59 -15.27 4.96 3.22
N PRO A 60 -15.96 4.29 2.29
CA PRO A 60 -16.92 3.24 2.62
C PRO A 60 -16.31 2.29 3.65
N GLU A 61 -17.03 2.07 4.76
CA GLU A 61 -16.57 1.23 5.86
C GLU A 61 -16.09 -0.09 5.27
N LYS A 62 -14.78 -0.34 5.35
CA LYS A 62 -14.19 -1.57 4.82
C LYS A 62 -14.97 -2.71 5.44
N VAL A 63 -15.62 -3.53 4.60
CA VAL A 63 -16.36 -4.72 5.00
C VAL A 63 -15.48 -5.48 6.00
N LYS A 64 -15.89 -5.47 7.27
CA LYS A 64 -15.21 -6.23 8.33
C LYS A 64 -15.51 -7.69 8.06
N VAL A 65 -14.60 -8.35 7.33
CA VAL A 65 -14.65 -9.79 7.15
C VAL A 65 -14.47 -10.41 8.54
N GLU A 66 -15.53 -11.04 9.07
CA GLU A 66 -15.43 -11.82 10.30
C GLU A 66 -14.42 -12.94 10.09
N VAL A 67 -13.29 -12.85 10.77
CA VAL A 67 -12.23 -13.87 10.68
C VAL A 67 -12.69 -15.09 11.47
N LYS A 68 -12.91 -16.19 10.76
CA LYS A 68 -13.24 -17.49 11.37
C LYS A 68 -12.12 -17.88 12.34
N LYS A 69 -12.47 -18.11 13.61
CA LYS A 69 -11.52 -18.55 14.65
C LYS A 69 -11.47 -20.08 14.66
N PHE A 70 -10.27 -20.63 14.51
CA PHE A 70 -10.01 -22.08 14.57
C PHE A 70 -8.75 -22.35 15.40
N VAL A 71 -8.65 -23.54 15.98
CA VAL A 71 -7.45 -24.00 16.68
C VAL A 71 -6.39 -24.34 15.64
N LYS A 72 -5.19 -23.77 15.79
CA LYS A 72 -4.08 -24.06 14.88
C LYS A 72 -3.39 -25.36 15.27
N ILE A 73 -3.11 -26.21 14.30
CA ILE A 73 -2.52 -27.55 14.53
C ILE A 73 -0.99 -27.59 14.40
N GLY A 74 -0.35 -26.42 14.23
CA GLY A 74 1.09 -26.29 14.06
C GLY A 74 1.50 -25.95 12.62
N ARG A 75 2.79 -26.15 12.31
CA ARG A 75 3.39 -25.78 11.03
C ARG A 75 3.32 -26.96 10.04
N PRO A 76 3.01 -26.71 8.76
CA PRO A 76 3.01 -27.75 7.74
C PRO A 76 4.43 -28.19 7.38
N GLY A 77 4.56 -29.42 6.88
CA GLY A 77 5.81 -29.93 6.31
C GLY A 77 6.14 -29.21 5.00
N TYR A 78 7.41 -29.01 4.71
CA TYR A 78 7.82 -28.35 3.47
C TYR A 78 9.16 -28.83 2.94
N LYS A 79 9.34 -28.68 1.62
CA LYS A 79 10.59 -28.87 0.90
C LYS A 79 10.81 -27.69 -0.04
N VAL A 80 12.03 -27.16 -0.06
CA VAL A 80 12.44 -26.07 -0.97
C VAL A 80 13.56 -26.56 -1.86
N THR A 81 13.35 -26.47 -3.17
CA THR A 81 14.35 -26.86 -4.17
C THR A 81 14.83 -25.61 -4.90
N LYS A 82 16.13 -25.36 -4.87
CA LYS A 82 16.77 -24.33 -5.70
C LYS A 82 17.10 -24.95 -7.04
N GLN A 83 16.66 -24.32 -8.12
CA GLN A 83 16.82 -24.83 -9.48
C GLN A 83 17.52 -23.78 -10.35
N ARG A 84 18.14 -24.26 -11.42
CA ARG A 84 18.70 -23.44 -12.48
C ARG A 84 18.29 -24.05 -13.80
N ASP A 85 17.61 -23.26 -14.60
CA ASP A 85 17.25 -23.61 -15.97
C ASP A 85 18.53 -23.84 -16.78
N PRO A 86 18.72 -25.01 -17.41
CA PRO A 86 19.99 -25.36 -18.06
C PRO A 86 20.23 -24.59 -19.36
N GLU A 87 19.17 -24.16 -20.04
CA GLU A 87 19.28 -23.45 -21.33
C GLU A 87 19.53 -21.96 -21.11
N THR A 88 18.74 -21.36 -20.23
CA THR A 88 18.79 -19.91 -19.97
C THR A 88 19.74 -19.55 -18.83
N GLY A 89 20.12 -20.51 -17.98
CA GLY A 89 20.86 -20.26 -16.75
C GLY A 89 20.04 -19.56 -15.66
N GLN A 90 18.74 -19.39 -15.87
CA GLN A 90 17.84 -18.66 -14.97
C GLN A 90 17.62 -19.42 -13.66
N GLN A 91 17.75 -18.72 -12.53
CA GLN A 91 17.55 -19.34 -11.21
C GLN A 91 16.06 -19.36 -10.83
N SER A 92 15.61 -20.44 -10.21
CA SER A 92 14.25 -20.60 -9.70
C SER A 92 14.22 -21.26 -8.33
N LEU A 93 13.08 -21.06 -7.66
CA LEU A 93 12.75 -21.71 -6.40
C LEU A 93 11.44 -22.46 -6.57
N LEU A 94 11.45 -23.74 -6.20
CA LEU A 94 10.26 -24.59 -6.11
C LEU A 94 9.99 -24.89 -4.64
N PHE A 95 8.79 -24.56 -4.21
CA PHE A 95 8.27 -24.84 -2.87
C PHE A 95 7.24 -25.95 -2.98
N GLN A 96 7.40 -26.97 -2.15
CA GLN A 96 6.43 -28.05 -1.93
C GLN A 96 6.03 -27.99 -0.46
N ILE A 97 4.73 -27.88 -0.19
CA ILE A 97 4.17 -27.79 1.16
C ILE A 97 3.14 -28.90 1.32
N ASP A 98 3.31 -29.72 2.36
CA ASP A 98 2.43 -30.82 2.68
C ASP A 98 1.38 -30.38 3.72
N TYR A 99 0.10 -30.54 3.37
CA TYR A 99 -1.05 -30.13 4.19
C TYR A 99 -2.02 -31.31 4.48
N PRO A 100 -1.55 -32.40 5.12
CA PRO A 100 -2.35 -33.62 5.30
C PRO A 100 -3.68 -33.41 6.05
N GLU A 101 -3.75 -32.43 6.95
CA GLU A 101 -4.93 -32.13 7.79
C GLU A 101 -5.60 -30.79 7.44
N ILE A 102 -5.50 -30.34 6.17
CA ILE A 102 -6.18 -29.11 5.72
C ILE A 102 -7.71 -29.21 5.87
N ALA A 103 -8.34 -28.10 6.25
CA ALA A 103 -9.79 -28.01 6.34
C ALA A 103 -10.47 -28.22 4.97
N GLU A 104 -11.64 -28.86 4.98
CA GLU A 104 -12.40 -29.13 3.76
C GLU A 104 -12.79 -27.81 3.06
N SER A 105 -12.75 -27.83 1.72
CA SER A 105 -13.02 -26.67 0.86
C SER A 105 -12.00 -25.52 0.94
N ILE A 106 -10.96 -25.62 1.77
CA ILE A 106 -9.87 -24.63 1.82
C ILE A 106 -8.78 -25.03 0.82
N MET A 107 -8.30 -24.04 0.06
CA MET A 107 -7.10 -24.15 -0.75
C MET A 107 -5.99 -23.28 -0.15
N PRO A 108 -4.73 -23.74 -0.15
CA PRO A 108 -3.61 -22.93 0.30
C PRO A 108 -3.49 -21.63 -0.49
N ARG A 109 -3.13 -20.56 0.21
CA ARG A 109 -2.90 -19.24 -0.37
C ARG A 109 -1.46 -18.81 -0.11
N HIS A 110 -0.95 -18.00 -1.02
CA HIS A 110 0.39 -17.45 -0.92
C HIS A 110 0.39 -15.93 -1.10
N ARG A 111 1.39 -15.26 -0.55
CA ARG A 111 1.60 -13.82 -0.74
C ARG A 111 3.07 -13.46 -0.58
N PHE A 112 3.58 -12.59 -1.44
CA PHE A 112 4.85 -11.90 -1.20
C PHE A 112 4.62 -10.69 -0.30
N MET A 113 5.44 -10.57 0.74
CA MET A 113 5.43 -9.50 1.72
C MET A 113 6.81 -8.85 1.75
N SER A 114 6.83 -7.52 1.78
CA SER A 114 8.07 -6.77 1.88
C SER A 114 8.69 -6.85 3.29
N ALA A 115 10.00 -6.65 3.40
CA ALA A 115 10.68 -6.66 4.70
C ALA A 115 10.20 -5.57 5.68
N TYR A 116 9.57 -4.50 5.18
CA TYR A 116 9.01 -3.41 6.00
C TYR A 116 7.64 -3.72 6.60
N GLU A 117 6.92 -4.72 6.06
CA GLU A 117 5.60 -5.10 6.55
C GLU A 117 5.65 -6.02 7.78
N GLN A 118 6.72 -6.83 7.89
CA GLN A 118 6.90 -7.74 9.02
C GLN A 118 7.45 -6.99 10.25
N ARG A 119 7.20 -7.53 11.45
CA ARG A 119 7.54 -6.91 12.75
C ARG A 119 8.42 -7.78 13.64
N ILE A 120 9.01 -8.85 13.10
CA ILE A 120 9.78 -9.85 13.83
C ILE A 120 11.26 -9.49 13.83
N GLU A 121 11.82 -9.22 12.64
CA GLU A 121 13.22 -8.84 12.44
C GLU A 121 13.34 -7.37 12.04
N PRO A 122 14.52 -6.74 12.16
CA PRO A 122 14.78 -5.44 11.52
C PRO A 122 14.57 -5.53 9.99
N PRO A 123 13.90 -4.55 9.36
CA PRO A 123 13.67 -4.57 7.91
C PRO A 123 14.98 -4.54 7.11
N ASP A 124 15.17 -5.52 6.22
CA ASP A 124 16.24 -5.52 5.22
C ASP A 124 15.66 -5.64 3.80
N ARG A 125 15.81 -4.56 3.02
CA ARG A 125 15.33 -4.44 1.63
C ARG A 125 15.93 -5.46 0.66
N ARG A 126 17.03 -6.14 1.02
CA ARG A 126 17.62 -7.21 0.19
C ARG A 126 16.74 -8.47 0.19
N TRP A 127 15.78 -8.55 1.10
CA TRP A 127 14.92 -9.69 1.29
C TRP A 127 13.44 -9.33 1.16
N GLN A 128 12.67 -10.31 0.74
CA GLN A 128 11.21 -10.34 0.79
C GLN A 128 10.80 -11.68 1.40
N TYR A 129 9.56 -11.77 1.85
CA TYR A 129 9.04 -12.95 2.53
C TYR A 129 7.89 -13.55 1.73
N LEU A 130 8.01 -14.81 1.34
CA LEU A 130 6.93 -15.57 0.72
C LEU A 130 6.14 -16.27 1.82
N LEU A 131 4.91 -15.83 2.06
CA LEU A 131 4.00 -16.45 3.02
C LEU A 131 3.16 -17.53 2.35
N MET A 132 2.91 -18.61 3.08
CA MET A 132 1.96 -19.67 2.76
C MET A 132 0.99 -19.85 3.91
N ALA A 133 -0.31 -19.84 3.61
CA ALA A 133 -1.37 -19.96 4.61
C ALA A 133 -2.45 -20.94 4.14
N ALA A 134 -2.82 -21.85 5.03
CA ALA A 134 -3.95 -22.75 4.86
C ALA A 134 -4.51 -23.11 6.25
N GLU A 135 -5.82 -22.99 6.47
CA GLU A 135 -6.46 -23.44 7.70
C GLU A 135 -6.44 -24.98 7.79
N PRO A 136 -6.13 -25.59 8.94
CA PRO A 136 -5.87 -24.99 10.27
C PRO A 136 -4.38 -24.79 10.60
N TYR A 137 -3.49 -24.87 9.61
CA TYR A 137 -2.06 -24.71 9.85
C TYR A 137 -1.66 -23.27 10.18
N GLU A 138 -0.52 -23.13 10.85
CA GLU A 138 0.17 -21.86 11.00
C GLU A 138 0.66 -21.36 9.64
N THR A 139 0.57 -20.03 9.44
CA THR A 139 1.21 -19.38 8.31
C THR A 139 2.72 -19.51 8.43
N ILE A 140 3.36 -20.05 7.40
CA ILE A 140 4.81 -20.11 7.28
C ILE A 140 5.30 -19.01 6.34
N ALA A 141 6.53 -18.55 6.55
CA ALA A 141 7.16 -17.54 5.70
C ALA A 141 8.57 -17.97 5.31
N PHE A 142 8.93 -17.79 4.05
CA PHE A 142 10.26 -18.06 3.53
C PHE A 142 10.96 -16.75 3.19
N LYS A 143 12.17 -16.55 3.72
CA LYS A 143 13.03 -15.42 3.37
C LYS A 143 13.65 -15.66 1.99
N VAL A 144 13.33 -14.80 1.04
CA VAL A 144 13.72 -14.91 -0.37
C VAL A 144 14.41 -13.63 -0.80
N PRO A 145 15.44 -13.68 -1.68
CA PRO A 145 16.04 -12.46 -2.24
C PRO A 145 14.99 -11.55 -2.88
N SER A 146 15.10 -10.25 -2.67
CA SER A 146 14.18 -9.24 -3.23
C SER A 146 14.42 -8.96 -4.72
N ARG A 147 14.87 -9.96 -5.48
CA ARG A 147 15.06 -9.89 -6.93
C ARG A 147 13.72 -9.94 -7.64
N GLU A 148 13.64 -9.30 -8.80
CA GLU A 148 12.42 -9.34 -9.61
C GLU A 148 12.07 -10.76 -10.02
N ILE A 149 10.78 -11.08 -9.92
CA ILE A 149 10.22 -12.36 -10.34
C ILE A 149 9.79 -12.25 -11.80
N ASP A 150 10.13 -13.26 -12.58
CA ASP A 150 9.71 -13.39 -13.95
C ASP A 150 8.25 -13.86 -14.02
N LYS A 151 7.39 -13.02 -14.60
CA LYS A 151 5.95 -13.25 -14.73
C LYS A 151 5.56 -13.75 -16.12
N ALA A 152 6.54 -14.08 -16.97
CA ALA A 152 6.27 -14.73 -18.25
C ALA A 152 5.52 -16.07 -18.03
N GLU A 153 4.79 -16.50 -19.05
CA GLU A 153 4.02 -17.74 -19.01
C GLU A 153 4.91 -18.93 -18.65
N GLY A 154 4.46 -19.77 -17.71
CA GLY A 154 5.23 -20.93 -17.21
C GLY A 154 6.39 -20.60 -16.25
N LYS A 155 6.83 -19.34 -16.13
CA LYS A 155 7.92 -18.97 -15.20
C LYS A 155 7.45 -18.76 -13.77
N PHE A 156 6.17 -18.48 -13.57
CA PHE A 156 5.50 -18.44 -12.27
C PHE A 156 4.24 -19.31 -12.32
N TRP A 157 4.13 -20.28 -11.42
CA TRP A 157 2.93 -21.12 -11.34
C TRP A 157 2.70 -21.66 -9.93
N THR A 158 1.45 -22.04 -9.68
CA THR A 158 1.04 -22.74 -8.46
C THR A 158 0.15 -23.92 -8.80
N HIS A 159 0.27 -25.00 -8.05
CA HIS A 159 -0.56 -26.18 -8.23
C HIS A 159 -0.98 -26.73 -6.86
N TRP A 160 -2.26 -27.05 -6.70
CA TRP A 160 -2.81 -27.69 -5.51
C TRP A 160 -3.28 -29.09 -5.87
N ASN A 161 -2.58 -30.11 -5.39
CA ASN A 161 -3.02 -31.49 -5.52
C ASN A 161 -3.94 -31.82 -4.33
N ARG A 162 -5.24 -31.95 -4.60
CA ARG A 162 -6.27 -32.23 -3.58
C ARG A 162 -6.18 -33.65 -3.02
N GLU A 163 -5.64 -34.59 -3.79
CA GLU A 163 -5.56 -36.01 -3.40
C GLU A 163 -4.39 -36.24 -2.44
N THR A 164 -3.19 -35.79 -2.84
CA THR A 164 -2.00 -35.90 -1.97
C THR A 164 -1.93 -34.80 -0.92
N LYS A 165 -2.81 -33.79 -1.02
CA LYS A 165 -2.83 -32.59 -0.17
C LYS A 165 -1.49 -31.84 -0.19
N GLN A 166 -0.92 -31.70 -1.38
CA GLN A 166 0.37 -31.04 -1.61
C GLN A 166 0.19 -29.76 -2.42
N PHE A 167 0.76 -28.67 -1.90
CA PHE A 167 0.80 -27.39 -2.58
C PHE A 167 2.17 -27.14 -3.17
N PHE A 168 2.20 -26.78 -4.44
CA PHE A 168 3.40 -26.44 -5.18
C PHE A 168 3.34 -24.98 -5.61
N LEU A 169 4.46 -24.28 -5.46
CA LEU A 169 4.65 -22.95 -6.00
C LEU A 169 6.07 -22.85 -6.56
N GLN A 170 6.18 -22.47 -7.82
CA GLN A 170 7.46 -22.22 -8.46
C GLN A 170 7.51 -20.83 -9.06
N PHE A 171 8.65 -20.17 -8.92
CA PHE A 171 8.94 -18.96 -9.66
C PHE A 171 10.40 -18.88 -10.08
N HIS A 172 10.64 -18.20 -11.19
CA HIS A 172 11.98 -17.85 -11.66
C HIS A 172 12.29 -16.39 -11.35
N PHE A 173 13.55 -16.12 -11.04
CA PHE A 173 14.04 -14.74 -10.96
C PHE A 173 14.32 -14.21 -12.35
N LYS A 174 14.07 -12.92 -12.58
CA LYS A 174 14.60 -12.25 -13.77
C LYS A 174 16.13 -12.32 -13.77
N MET A 175 16.68 -12.46 -14.97
CA MET A 175 18.11 -12.37 -15.17
C MET A 175 18.54 -10.91 -15.10
N GLU A 176 19.53 -10.60 -14.27
CA GLU A 176 20.06 -9.24 -14.15
C GLU A 176 20.92 -8.84 -15.36
N LYS A 177 21.44 -9.82 -16.11
CA LYS A 177 22.13 -9.67 -17.40
C LYS A 177 21.79 -10.85 -18.31
N PRO A 178 21.52 -10.65 -19.61
CA PRO A 178 21.48 -11.76 -20.55
C PRO A 178 22.84 -12.49 -20.54
N PRO A 179 22.87 -13.81 -20.78
CA PRO A 179 24.14 -14.51 -20.91
C PRO A 179 24.96 -13.83 -22.01
N ALA A 180 26.22 -13.53 -21.71
CA ALA A 180 27.14 -13.05 -22.74
C ALA A 180 27.23 -14.12 -23.84
N PRO A 181 27.26 -13.73 -25.13
CA PRO A 181 27.40 -14.66 -26.24
C PRO A 181 28.71 -15.47 -26.16
#